data_AF-A0A960XQ30-F1
#
_entry.id   AF-A0A960XQ30-F1
#
_cell.length_a   1.000
_cell.length_b   1.000
_cell.length_c   1.000
_cell.angle_alpha   90.00
_cell.angle_beta   90.00
_cell.angle_gamma   90.00
#
_symmetry.space_group_name_H-M   'P 1'
#
loop_
_entity.id
_entity.type
_entity.pdbx_description
1 polymer ?
#
loop_
_entity_poly.entity_id
_entity_poly.type
_entity_poly.pdbx_seq_one_letter_code
_entity_poly.pdbx_strand_id
1 'polypeptide(L)'
;SDILGLVLLCLAFLLLASLFSFDKFDLASVRTPPNRPAANWIGPFGASLADRLFFTFGAGAYLLPMLLLGFGLAQFLPFLSYLRRRWPWALLLLLTCSAALDLGTDTAALDKLARGVGSPAAGHLERLSLNINAPSAGGVAGSSLNRYVFGYFGTVGSAVIFFTLYLISLYGLTNFHLGEWLRLAWQRFLAWREQRGNREAVLERKARQLERQAAHLKQQISGGKTRNGRPAKPAREEPEEAPIEPVAADLSPALAGFPEPQVRDLSMP
;
A
#
# COMPACT_ATOMS: atom_id res chain seq x y z
N SER A 1 9.29 -3.65 -23.40
CA SER A 1 9.98 -4.82 -22.86
C SER A 1 9.47 -5.05 -21.45
N ASP A 2 9.10 -6.28 -21.12
CA ASP A 2 8.50 -6.60 -19.81
C ASP A 2 9.43 -6.27 -18.64
N ILE A 3 10.75 -6.37 -18.88
CA ILE A 3 11.81 -5.96 -17.95
C ILE A 3 11.67 -4.49 -17.54
N LEU A 4 11.40 -3.58 -18.48
CA LEU A 4 11.22 -2.15 -18.17
C LEU A 4 10.01 -1.93 -17.26
N GLY A 5 8.93 -2.69 -17.48
CA GLY A 5 7.75 -2.64 -16.64
C GLY A 5 8.04 -3.08 -15.20
N LEU A 6 8.78 -4.18 -15.05
CA LEU A 6 9.17 -4.69 -13.73
C LEU A 6 10.08 -3.71 -12.99
N VAL A 7 11.06 -3.13 -13.68
CA VAL A 7 11.96 -2.12 -13.10
C VAL A 7 11.18 -0.88 -12.64
N LEU A 8 10.24 -0.38 -13.46
CA LEU A 8 9.40 0.76 -13.11
C LEU A 8 8.51 0.47 -11.88
N LEU A 9 7.90 -0.72 -11.81
CA LEU A 9 7.10 -1.13 -10.65
C LEU A 9 7.95 -1.22 -9.39
N CYS A 10 9.13 -1.86 -9.47
CA CYS A 10 10.05 -1.97 -8.34
C CYS A 10 10.47 -0.58 -7.84
N LEU A 11 10.89 0.31 -8.76
CA LEU A 11 11.24 1.69 -8.44
C LEU A 11 10.07 2.44 -7.82
N ALA A 12 8.85 2.23 -8.31
CA ALA A 12 7.66 2.88 -7.77
C ALA A 12 7.36 2.45 -6.33
N PHE A 13 7.48 1.16 -6.01
CA PHE A 13 7.31 0.67 -4.63
C PHE A 13 8.41 1.15 -3.70
N LEU A 14 9.67 1.17 -4.16
CA LEU A 14 10.78 1.73 -3.39
C LEU A 14 10.56 3.22 -3.10
N LEU A 15 10.16 4.00 -4.10
CA LEU A 15 9.84 5.41 -3.93
C LEU A 15 8.64 5.61 -3.01
N LEU A 16 7.60 4.78 -3.12
CA LEU A 16 6.42 4.87 -2.27
C LEU A 16 6.78 4.63 -0.79
N ALA A 17 7.53 3.55 -0.51
CA ALA A 17 8.03 3.27 0.83
C ALA A 17 8.92 4.41 1.35
N SER A 18 9.79 4.93 0.48
CA SER A 18 10.72 6.01 0.80
C SER A 18 10.02 7.34 1.13
N LEU A 19 8.99 7.72 0.35
CA LEU A 19 8.25 8.98 0.50
C LEU A 19 7.26 8.89 1.67
N PHE A 20 6.56 7.77 1.81
CA PHE A 20 5.53 7.60 2.84
C PHE A 20 6.12 7.42 4.24
N SER A 21 7.29 6.77 4.34
CA SER A 21 8.01 6.58 5.60
C SER A 21 9.03 7.70 5.88
N PHE A 22 8.96 8.82 5.18
CA PHE A 22 9.93 9.90 5.34
C PHE A 22 9.79 10.60 6.69
N ASP A 23 10.89 10.68 7.43
CA ASP A 23 11.05 11.55 8.59
C ASP A 23 12.21 12.52 8.34
N LYS A 24 11.95 13.83 8.47
CA LYS A 24 12.98 14.87 8.34
C LYS A 24 14.10 14.72 9.37
N PHE A 25 13.86 14.08 10.52
CA PHE A 25 14.88 13.85 11.54
C PHE A 25 15.87 12.72 11.20
N ASP A 26 15.62 11.98 10.11
CA ASP A 26 16.59 11.03 9.56
C ASP A 26 17.74 11.74 8.83
N LEU A 27 17.60 13.05 8.55
CA LEU A 27 18.60 13.83 7.83
C LEU A 27 19.58 14.53 8.79
N ALA A 28 20.87 14.41 8.48
CA ALA A 28 21.95 15.14 9.16
C ALA A 28 21.88 16.66 8.98
N SER A 29 21.19 17.14 7.94
CA SER A 29 20.95 18.58 7.74
C SER A 29 19.94 19.16 8.73
N VAL A 30 19.07 18.32 9.32
CA VAL A 30 18.02 18.74 10.24
C VAL A 30 18.37 18.40 11.69
N ARG A 31 18.98 17.24 11.94
CA ARG A 31 19.28 16.77 13.30
C ARG A 31 20.67 16.12 13.39
N THR A 32 21.43 16.48 14.43
CA THR A 32 22.73 15.88 14.77
C THR A 32 22.73 15.36 16.22
N PRO A 33 22.92 14.06 16.46
CA PRO A 33 23.02 12.98 15.47
C PRO A 33 21.66 12.67 14.80
N PRO A 34 21.65 12.21 13.54
CA PRO A 34 20.43 11.72 12.88
C PRO A 34 19.82 10.54 13.62
N ASN A 35 18.53 10.27 13.41
CA ASN A 35 17.88 9.08 13.94
C ASN A 35 18.64 7.79 13.57
N ARG A 36 18.86 6.92 14.56
CA ARG A 36 19.47 5.60 14.38
C ARG A 36 18.68 4.54 15.17
N PRO A 37 18.12 3.51 14.51
CA PRO A 37 18.04 3.33 13.05
C PRO A 37 17.20 4.43 12.36
N ALA A 38 17.39 4.63 11.05
CA ALA A 38 16.57 5.58 10.28
C ALA A 38 15.10 5.15 10.32
N ALA A 39 14.18 6.10 10.52
CA ALA A 39 12.76 5.82 10.52
C ALA A 39 12.25 5.40 9.13
N ASN A 40 12.89 5.88 8.06
CA ASN A 40 12.58 5.50 6.69
C ASN A 40 12.80 4.00 6.45
N TRP A 41 11.76 3.30 5.96
CA TRP A 41 11.79 1.86 5.66
C TRP A 41 12.86 1.44 4.64
N ILE A 42 13.26 2.33 3.73
CA ILE A 42 14.34 2.05 2.76
C ILE A 42 15.73 2.33 3.37
N GLY A 43 15.77 3.01 4.52
CA GLY A 43 16.99 3.43 5.20
C GLY A 43 17.49 4.81 4.75
N PRO A 44 18.76 5.16 5.09
CA PRO A 44 19.30 6.52 4.88
C PRO A 44 19.32 6.98 3.41
N PHE A 45 19.50 6.03 2.48
CA PHE A 45 19.43 6.32 1.05
C PHE A 45 18.04 6.78 0.63
N GLY A 46 16.99 6.08 1.12
CA GLY A 46 15.60 6.47 0.88
C GLY A 46 15.29 7.83 1.47
N ALA A 47 15.70 8.09 2.72
CA ALA A 47 15.50 9.40 3.35
C ALA A 47 16.11 10.54 2.52
N SER A 48 17.34 10.35 2.03
CA SER A 48 18.02 11.33 1.19
C SER A 48 17.36 11.49 -0.19
N LEU A 49 16.82 10.42 -0.76
CA LEU A 49 16.12 10.47 -2.04
C LEU A 49 14.76 11.17 -1.91
N ALA A 50 13.99 10.83 -0.89
CA ALA A 50 12.71 11.46 -0.58
C ALA A 50 12.88 12.96 -0.29
N ASP A 51 13.90 13.35 0.49
CA ASP A 51 14.22 14.75 0.74
C ASP A 51 14.47 15.53 -0.55
N ARG A 52 15.29 14.99 -1.47
CA ARG A 52 15.52 15.63 -2.77
C ARG A 52 14.25 15.77 -3.61
N LEU A 53 13.38 14.75 -3.58
CA LEU A 53 12.10 14.80 -4.30
C LEU A 53 11.12 15.80 -3.68
N PHE A 54 11.01 15.85 -2.35
CA PHE A 54 10.18 16.82 -1.65
C PHE A 54 10.73 18.24 -1.78
N PHE A 55 12.05 18.42 -1.77
CA PHE A 55 12.67 19.72 -2.02
C PHE A 55 12.32 20.24 -3.43
N THR A 56 12.39 19.36 -4.44
CA THR A 56 12.14 19.74 -5.84
C THR A 56 10.66 19.92 -6.16
N PHE A 57 9.81 18.96 -5.82
CA PHE A 57 8.38 18.94 -6.21
C PHE A 57 7.41 19.19 -5.05
N GLY A 58 7.90 19.36 -3.82
CA GLY A 58 7.05 19.49 -2.65
C GLY A 58 6.19 18.25 -2.44
N ALA A 59 4.97 18.45 -1.94
CA ALA A 59 3.97 17.39 -1.81
C ALA A 59 3.56 16.80 -3.18
N GLY A 60 3.85 17.47 -4.30
CA GLY A 60 3.70 16.91 -5.65
C GLY A 60 4.54 15.66 -5.89
N ALA A 61 5.63 15.46 -5.12
CA ALA A 61 6.46 14.26 -5.20
C ALA A 61 5.70 12.94 -4.95
N TYR A 62 4.57 12.97 -4.22
CA TYR A 62 3.71 11.79 -4.03
C TYR A 62 3.05 11.31 -5.33
N LEU A 63 2.97 12.16 -6.35
CA LEU A 63 2.46 11.78 -7.66
C LEU A 63 3.46 10.92 -8.43
N LEU A 64 4.76 11.06 -8.16
CA LEU A 64 5.83 10.33 -8.85
C LEU A 64 5.69 8.79 -8.74
N PRO A 65 5.60 8.18 -7.53
CA PRO A 65 5.41 6.74 -7.43
C PRO A 65 4.09 6.29 -8.08
N MET A 66 3.02 7.10 -8.02
CA MET A 66 1.75 6.78 -8.67
C MET A 66 1.87 6.76 -10.19
N LEU A 67 2.57 7.74 -10.76
CA LEU A 67 2.84 7.81 -12.20
C LEU A 67 3.71 6.63 -12.64
N LEU A 68 4.78 6.32 -11.91
CA LEU A 68 5.65 5.17 -12.21
C LEU A 68 4.90 3.83 -12.10
N LEU A 69 4.02 3.66 -11.12
CA LEU A 69 3.13 2.50 -11.04
C LEU A 69 2.26 2.40 -12.30
N GLY A 70 1.64 3.51 -12.72
CA GLY A 70 0.87 3.57 -13.96
C GLY A 70 1.70 3.16 -15.18
N PHE A 71 2.89 3.73 -15.38
CA PHE A 71 3.77 3.40 -16.50
C PHE A 71 4.31 1.96 -16.45
N GLY A 72 4.55 1.42 -15.25
CA GLY A 72 4.95 0.04 -15.04
C GLY A 72 3.82 -0.93 -15.42
N LEU A 73 2.61 -0.69 -14.91
CA LEU A 73 1.42 -1.45 -15.27
C LEU A 73 1.09 -1.35 -16.76
N ALA A 74 1.37 -0.21 -17.39
CA ALA A 74 1.19 -0.02 -18.83
C ALA A 74 2.02 -0.94 -19.72
N GLN A 75 3.08 -1.58 -19.21
CA GLN A 75 3.80 -2.60 -19.98
C GLN A 75 3.07 -3.94 -20.00
N PHE A 76 2.35 -4.28 -18.93
CA PHE A 76 1.69 -5.58 -18.78
C PHE A 76 0.23 -5.54 -19.24
N LEU A 77 -0.40 -4.37 -19.13
CA LEU A 77 -1.82 -4.18 -19.35
C LEU A 77 -2.04 -3.51 -20.71
N PRO A 78 -2.60 -4.22 -21.72
CA PRO A 78 -2.76 -3.68 -23.06
C PRO A 78 -3.65 -2.44 -23.09
N PHE A 79 -4.59 -2.34 -22.14
CA PHE A 79 -5.46 -1.19 -21.99
C PHE A 79 -4.75 0.07 -21.45
N LEU A 80 -3.62 -0.04 -20.74
CA LEU A 80 -2.79 1.10 -20.32
C LEU A 80 -1.66 1.40 -21.32
N SER A 81 -1.53 0.65 -22.40
CA SER A 81 -0.42 0.80 -23.35
C SER A 81 -0.28 2.22 -23.92
N TYR A 82 -1.39 2.96 -24.00
CA TYR A 82 -1.40 4.37 -24.42
C TYR A 82 -0.56 5.26 -23.49
N LEU A 83 -0.47 4.91 -22.19
CA LEU A 83 0.25 5.67 -21.18
C LEU A 83 1.75 5.68 -21.49
N ARG A 84 2.31 4.59 -22.04
CA ARG A 84 3.75 4.45 -22.33
C ARG A 84 4.35 5.60 -23.15
N ARG A 85 3.57 6.21 -24.05
CA ARG A 85 4.03 7.32 -24.91
C ARG A 85 3.67 8.71 -24.37
N ARG A 86 2.92 8.78 -23.26
CA ARG A 86 2.36 10.00 -22.69
C ARG A 86 3.10 10.50 -21.45
N TRP A 87 4.36 10.10 -21.28
CA TRP A 87 5.23 10.62 -20.22
C TRP A 87 5.34 12.15 -20.18
N PRO A 88 5.26 12.92 -21.29
CA PRO A 88 5.29 14.39 -21.19
C PRO A 88 4.06 14.95 -20.48
N TRP A 89 2.88 14.32 -20.68
CA TRP A 89 1.65 14.71 -20.00
C TRP A 89 1.71 14.41 -18.50
N ALA A 90 2.36 13.31 -18.11
CA ALA A 90 2.59 12.99 -16.71
C ALA A 90 3.54 13.99 -16.03
N LEU A 91 4.61 14.41 -16.72
CA LEU A 91 5.49 15.46 -16.20
C LEU A 91 4.78 16.80 -16.11
N LEU A 92 3.97 17.16 -17.11
CA LEU A 92 3.16 18.37 -17.06
C LEU A 92 2.16 18.30 -15.89
N LEU A 93 1.54 17.14 -15.66
CA LEU A 93 0.64 16.92 -14.53
C LEU A 93 1.37 17.08 -13.18
N LEU A 94 2.58 16.51 -13.05
CA LEU A 94 3.41 16.67 -11.87
C LEU A 94 3.77 18.13 -11.61
N LEU A 95 4.23 18.85 -12.63
CA LEU A 95 4.63 20.25 -12.52
C LEU A 95 3.44 21.16 -12.19
N THR A 96 2.30 20.94 -12.84
CA THR A 96 1.07 21.72 -12.59
C THR A 96 0.50 21.43 -11.20
N CYS A 97 0.53 20.18 -10.75
CA CYS A 97 0.14 19.82 -9.39
C CYS A 97 1.07 20.47 -8.35
N SER A 98 2.38 20.43 -8.58
CA SER A 98 3.36 21.09 -7.71
C SER A 98 3.13 22.60 -7.66
N ALA A 99 2.89 23.26 -8.79
CA ALA A 99 2.60 24.70 -8.83
C ALA A 99 1.24 25.07 -8.20
N ALA A 100 0.21 24.25 -8.41
CA ALA A 100 -1.10 24.44 -7.77
C ALA A 100 -1.04 24.28 -6.24
N LEU A 101 -0.18 23.39 -5.74
CA LEU A 101 0.08 23.25 -4.30
C LEU A 101 0.84 24.45 -3.74
N ASP A 102 1.77 25.02 -4.51
CA ASP A 102 2.50 26.24 -4.14
C ASP A 102 1.58 27.47 -4.05
N LEU A 103 0.63 27.58 -4.98
CA LEU A 103 -0.39 28.64 -5.01
C LEU A 103 -1.20 28.74 -3.72
N GLY A 104 -1.44 27.60 -3.07
CA GLY A 104 -2.14 27.53 -1.78
C GLY A 104 -1.24 27.73 -0.57
N THR A 105 0.07 27.88 -0.74
CA THR A 105 1.00 28.07 0.38
C THR A 105 1.46 29.50 0.55
N ASP A 106 1.30 30.01 1.77
CA ASP A 106 1.85 31.29 2.17
C ASP A 106 3.29 31.09 2.67
N THR A 107 4.27 31.30 1.79
CA THR A 107 5.71 31.18 2.12
C THR A 107 6.12 32.04 3.33
N ALA A 108 5.48 33.20 3.52
CA ALA A 108 5.71 34.06 4.68
C ALA A 108 5.13 33.49 5.98
N ALA A 109 4.02 32.75 5.93
CA ALA A 109 3.46 32.04 7.08
C ALA A 109 4.31 30.81 7.41
N LEU A 110 4.79 30.10 6.39
CA LEU A 110 5.70 28.97 6.52
C LEU A 110 7.02 29.36 7.21
N ASP A 111 7.64 30.47 6.80
CA ASP A 111 8.90 30.95 7.40
C ASP A 111 8.72 31.35 8.87
N LYS A 112 7.58 31.97 9.22
CA LYS A 112 7.23 32.26 10.63
C LYS A 112 7.07 30.97 11.43
N LEU A 113 6.38 29.98 10.85
CA LEU A 113 6.19 28.68 11.48
C LEU A 113 7.51 27.91 11.67
N ALA A 114 8.41 27.98 10.68
CA ALA A 114 9.74 27.38 10.75
C ALA A 114 10.60 27.98 11.88
N ARG A 115 10.44 29.29 12.13
CA ARG A 115 11.12 30.02 13.23
C ARG A 115 10.47 29.81 14.60
N GLY A 116 9.45 28.97 14.70
CA GLY A 116 8.72 28.72 15.96
C GLY A 116 7.83 29.89 16.40
N VAL A 117 7.60 30.87 15.52
CA VAL A 117 6.67 31.97 15.79
C VAL A 117 5.27 31.49 15.42
N GLY A 118 4.41 31.33 16.41
CA GLY A 118 3.02 30.92 16.20
C GLY A 118 2.31 31.87 15.22
N SER A 119 2.03 31.39 14.02
CA SER A 119 1.25 32.13 13.03
C SER A 119 -0.16 31.54 12.95
N PRO A 120 -1.22 32.31 13.25
CA PRO A 120 -2.60 31.85 13.08
C PRO A 120 -2.97 31.62 11.59
N ALA A 121 -2.14 32.11 10.67
CA ALA A 121 -2.31 31.91 9.22
C ALA A 121 -1.69 30.59 8.70
N ALA A 122 -0.95 29.85 9.54
CA ALA A 122 -0.39 28.57 9.12
C ALA A 122 -1.48 27.50 8.98
N GLY A 123 -1.85 27.22 7.74
CA GLY A 123 -2.78 26.17 7.36
C GLY A 123 -2.15 24.78 7.37
N HIS A 124 -2.87 23.82 6.77
CA HIS A 124 -2.42 22.44 6.65
C HIS A 124 -1.24 22.27 5.68
N LEU A 125 -1.16 23.10 4.63
CA LEU A 125 -0.13 23.00 3.60
C LEU A 125 1.24 23.46 4.12
N GLU A 126 1.27 24.49 4.96
CA GLU A 126 2.50 24.96 5.59
C GLU A 126 3.05 23.91 6.55
N ARG A 127 2.18 23.30 7.38
CA ARG A 127 2.56 22.20 8.28
C ARG A 127 3.06 20.98 7.51
N LEU A 128 2.39 20.64 6.40
CA LEU A 128 2.82 19.56 5.52
C LEU A 128 4.21 19.86 4.96
N SER A 129 4.44 21.07 4.43
CA SER A 129 5.73 21.52 3.89
C SER A 129 6.86 21.40 4.92
N LEU A 130 6.62 21.80 6.17
CA LEU A 130 7.61 21.65 7.24
C LEU A 130 7.89 20.18 7.60
N ASN A 131 6.91 19.31 7.50
CA ASN A 131 7.07 17.89 7.82
C ASN A 131 7.87 17.16 6.74
N ILE A 132 7.64 17.50 5.48
CA ILE A 132 8.37 16.94 4.35
C ILE A 132 9.70 17.66 4.06
N ASN A 133 10.11 18.59 4.94
CA ASN A 133 11.33 19.40 4.78
C ASN A 133 11.42 20.16 3.44
N ALA A 134 10.27 20.58 2.89
CA ALA A 134 10.21 21.31 1.62
C ALA A 134 10.12 22.82 1.85
N PRO A 135 10.68 23.64 0.92
CA PRO A 135 10.62 25.10 1.01
C PRO A 135 9.20 25.67 0.78
N SER A 136 8.32 24.90 0.15
CA SER A 136 6.88 25.16 0.03
C SER A 136 6.15 23.84 -0.27
N ALA A 137 4.82 23.83 -0.22
CA ALA A 137 4.07 22.60 -0.56
C ALA A 137 4.22 22.19 -2.03
N GLY A 138 4.64 23.11 -2.90
CA GLY A 138 5.00 22.83 -4.30
C GLY A 138 6.49 22.64 -4.56
N GLY A 139 7.33 22.77 -3.53
CA GLY A 139 8.78 22.70 -3.65
C GLY A 139 9.37 23.81 -4.54
N VAL A 140 10.64 23.65 -4.91
CA VAL A 140 11.34 24.63 -5.75
C VAL A 140 10.73 24.73 -7.15
N ALA A 141 10.29 23.62 -7.74
CA ALA A 141 9.70 23.61 -9.08
C ALA A 141 8.36 24.36 -9.11
N GLY A 142 7.48 24.07 -8.13
CA GLY A 142 6.20 24.76 -7.98
C GLY A 142 6.40 26.25 -7.74
N SER A 143 7.18 26.63 -6.74
CA SER A 143 7.44 28.04 -6.39
C SER A 143 8.10 28.84 -7.51
N SER A 144 9.01 28.23 -8.27
CA SER A 144 9.63 28.86 -9.43
C SER A 144 8.61 29.14 -10.51
N LEU A 145 7.81 28.13 -10.90
CA LEU A 145 6.76 28.29 -11.92
C LEU A 145 5.72 29.32 -11.48
N ASN A 146 5.34 29.26 -10.21
CA ASN A 146 4.37 30.17 -9.62
C ASN A 146 4.88 31.61 -9.65
N ARG A 147 6.14 31.86 -9.26
CA ARG A 147 6.75 33.20 -9.30
C ARG A 147 6.72 33.84 -10.69
N TYR A 148 6.95 33.06 -11.75
CA TYR A 148 6.84 33.57 -13.12
C TYR A 148 5.38 33.91 -13.47
N VAL A 149 4.44 32.97 -13.28
CA VAL A 149 3.04 33.17 -13.73
C VAL A 149 2.34 34.26 -12.90
N PHE A 150 2.55 34.28 -11.58
CA PHE A 150 2.03 35.33 -10.70
C PHE A 150 2.52 36.72 -11.06
N GLY A 151 3.78 36.83 -11.46
CA GLY A 151 4.37 38.11 -11.85
C GLY A 151 3.63 38.76 -13.03
N TYR A 152 3.04 37.95 -13.92
CA TYR A 152 2.30 38.44 -15.09
C TYR A 152 0.78 38.50 -14.89
N PHE A 153 0.18 37.51 -14.23
CA PHE A 153 -1.28 37.31 -14.22
C PHE A 153 -1.94 37.48 -12.84
N GLY A 154 -1.16 37.72 -11.77
CA GLY A 154 -1.65 37.78 -10.40
C GLY A 154 -2.20 36.44 -9.88
N THR A 155 -2.78 36.45 -8.68
CA THR A 155 -3.24 35.23 -7.99
C THR A 155 -4.34 34.50 -8.74
N VAL A 156 -5.39 35.23 -9.12
CA VAL A 156 -6.58 34.64 -9.75
C VAL A 156 -6.25 34.13 -11.15
N GLY A 157 -5.48 34.88 -11.93
CA GLY A 157 -5.06 34.45 -13.26
C GLY A 157 -4.16 33.22 -13.23
N SER A 158 -3.19 33.17 -12.31
CA SER A 158 -2.32 32.01 -12.12
C SER A 158 -3.12 30.77 -11.71
N ALA A 159 -4.11 30.92 -10.81
CA ALA A 159 -5.00 29.85 -10.42
C ALA A 159 -5.75 29.25 -11.61
N VAL A 160 -6.32 30.11 -12.47
CA VAL A 160 -7.05 29.67 -13.68
C VAL A 160 -6.11 28.99 -14.67
N ILE A 161 -4.90 29.52 -14.88
CA ILE A 161 -3.90 28.93 -15.78
C ILE A 161 -3.44 27.55 -15.28
N PHE A 162 -3.09 27.41 -14.00
CA PHE A 162 -2.68 26.11 -13.48
C PHE A 162 -3.84 25.12 -13.44
N PHE A 163 -5.05 25.57 -13.14
CA PHE A 163 -6.24 24.72 -13.19
C PHE A 163 -6.52 24.21 -14.61
N THR A 164 -6.44 25.10 -15.61
CA THR A 164 -6.63 24.70 -17.01
C THR A 164 -5.51 23.77 -17.50
N LEU A 165 -4.24 24.05 -17.18
CA LEU A 165 -3.13 23.16 -17.48
C LEU A 165 -3.23 21.81 -16.75
N TYR A 166 -3.73 21.79 -15.51
CA TYR A 166 -4.03 20.57 -14.78
C TYR A 166 -5.10 19.74 -15.52
N LEU A 167 -6.19 20.36 -15.96
CA LEU A 167 -7.21 19.66 -16.73
C LEU A 167 -6.69 19.16 -18.08
N ILE A 168 -5.88 19.96 -18.78
CA ILE A 168 -5.27 19.56 -20.06
C ILE A 168 -4.29 18.40 -19.86
N SER A 169 -3.44 18.46 -18.85
CA SER A 169 -2.48 17.40 -18.55
C SER A 169 -3.17 16.13 -18.08
N LEU A 170 -4.19 16.25 -17.23
CA LEU A 170 -5.01 15.12 -16.82
C LEU A 170 -5.75 14.54 -18.01
N TYR A 171 -6.37 15.36 -18.85
CA TYR A 171 -7.05 14.91 -20.07
C TYR A 171 -6.09 14.20 -21.03
N GLY A 172 -4.93 14.80 -21.27
CA GLY A 172 -3.84 14.25 -22.06
C GLY A 172 -3.34 12.92 -21.50
N LEU A 173 -3.25 12.79 -20.17
CA LEU A 173 -2.86 11.55 -19.52
C LEU A 173 -3.98 10.50 -19.55
N THR A 174 -5.24 10.92 -19.48
CA THR A 174 -6.38 10.05 -19.12
C THR A 174 -7.17 9.54 -20.33
N ASN A 175 -7.28 10.37 -21.38
CA ASN A 175 -7.94 10.07 -22.66
C ASN A 175 -9.14 9.11 -22.58
N PHE A 176 -10.34 9.61 -22.26
CA PHE A 176 -11.71 9.00 -22.26
C PHE A 176 -11.91 7.50 -21.88
N HIS A 177 -11.03 6.57 -22.25
CA HIS A 177 -11.05 5.14 -21.90
C HIS A 177 -10.87 4.84 -20.41
N LEU A 178 -10.33 5.75 -19.60
CA LEU A 178 -10.28 5.56 -18.14
C LEU A 178 -11.67 5.49 -17.49
N GLY A 179 -12.68 6.15 -18.09
CA GLY A 179 -14.06 6.06 -17.62
C GLY A 179 -14.69 4.68 -17.90
N GLU A 180 -14.41 4.10 -19.06
CA GLU A 180 -14.82 2.73 -19.39
C GLU A 180 -14.08 1.72 -18.51
N TRP A 181 -12.78 1.91 -18.33
CA TRP A 181 -11.97 1.06 -17.46
C TRP A 181 -12.43 1.10 -16.01
N LEU A 182 -12.71 2.29 -15.44
CA LEU A 182 -13.15 2.40 -14.06
C LEU A 182 -14.49 1.67 -13.87
N ARG A 183 -15.39 1.74 -14.85
CA ARG A 183 -16.64 0.96 -14.84
C ARG A 183 -16.36 -0.55 -14.91
N LEU A 184 -15.48 -1.00 -15.80
CA LEU A 184 -15.08 -2.41 -15.92
C LEU A 184 -14.39 -2.95 -14.65
N ALA A 185 -13.48 -2.17 -14.06
CA ALA A 185 -12.78 -2.50 -12.83
C ALA A 185 -13.74 -2.51 -11.63
N TRP A 186 -14.64 -1.55 -11.55
CA TRP A 186 -15.68 -1.48 -10.52
C TRP A 186 -16.65 -2.65 -10.61
N GLN A 187 -17.09 -3.02 -11.82
CA GLN A 187 -17.92 -4.20 -12.06
C GLN A 187 -17.21 -5.49 -11.65
N ARG A 188 -15.92 -5.65 -12.00
CA ARG A 188 -15.12 -6.82 -11.55
C ARG A 188 -14.92 -6.86 -10.05
N PHE A 189 -14.71 -5.71 -9.41
CA PHE A 189 -14.56 -5.61 -7.96
C PHE A 189 -15.86 -5.96 -7.23
N LEU A 190 -17.00 -5.46 -7.71
CA LEU A 190 -18.33 -5.83 -7.20
C LEU A 190 -18.59 -7.33 -7.38
N ALA A 191 -18.31 -7.89 -8.56
CA ALA A 191 -18.47 -9.32 -8.83
C ALA A 191 -17.55 -10.19 -7.95
N TRP A 192 -16.32 -9.73 -7.67
CA TRP A 192 -15.40 -10.39 -6.75
C TRP A 192 -15.90 -10.34 -5.29
N ARG A 193 -16.46 -9.21 -4.86
CA ARG A 193 -17.08 -9.05 -3.54
C ARG A 193 -18.30 -9.96 -3.38
N GLU A 194 -19.12 -10.06 -4.42
CA GLU A 194 -20.30 -10.93 -4.46
C GLU A 194 -19.92 -12.42 -4.47
N GLN A 195 -18.84 -12.80 -5.19
CA GLN A 195 -18.28 -14.15 -5.11
C GLN A 195 -17.75 -14.52 -3.73
N ARG A 196 -17.18 -13.57 -2.97
CA ARG A 196 -16.78 -13.82 -1.57
C ARG A 196 -18.00 -14.09 -0.69
N GLY A 197 -19.05 -13.28 -0.79
CA GLY A 197 -20.30 -13.51 -0.05
C GLY A 197 -20.96 -14.85 -0.40
N ASN A 198 -20.99 -15.22 -1.68
CA ASN A 198 -21.52 -16.52 -2.11
C ASN A 198 -20.65 -17.70 -1.64
N ARG A 199 -19.32 -17.55 -1.57
CA ARG A 199 -18.43 -18.60 -1.03
C ARG A 199 -18.66 -18.84 0.45
N GLU A 200 -18.82 -17.78 1.24
CA GLU A 200 -19.17 -17.87 2.66
C GLU A 200 -20.53 -18.55 2.85
N ALA A 201 -21.54 -18.16 2.06
CA ALA A 201 -22.86 -18.79 2.10
C ALA A 201 -22.83 -20.29 1.72
N VAL A 202 -21.98 -20.68 0.75
CA VAL A 202 -21.81 -22.10 0.37
C VAL A 202 -21.07 -22.88 1.46
N LEU A 203 -20.08 -22.29 2.12
CA LEU A 203 -19.35 -22.91 3.23
C LEU A 203 -20.27 -23.13 4.44
N GLU A 204 -21.11 -22.15 4.79
CA GLU A 204 -22.11 -22.31 5.85
C GLU A 204 -23.13 -23.42 5.55
N ARG A 205 -23.57 -23.54 4.29
CA ARG A 205 -24.51 -24.61 3.89
C ARG A 205 -23.88 -25.99 4.05
N LYS A 206 -22.60 -26.13 3.68
CA LYS A 206 -21.84 -27.38 3.87
C LYS A 206 -21.61 -27.69 5.35
N ALA A 207 -21.28 -26.67 6.16
CA ALA A 207 -21.13 -26.83 7.62
C ALA A 207 -22.43 -27.33 8.28
N ARG A 208 -23.58 -26.75 7.94
CA ARG A 208 -24.89 -27.20 8.43
C ARG A 208 -25.25 -28.62 7.99
N GLN A 209 -24.85 -29.03 6.79
CA GLN A 209 -25.06 -30.41 6.32
C GLN A 209 -24.20 -31.41 7.10
N LEU A 210 -22.94 -31.06 7.37
CA LEU A 210 -22.04 -31.86 8.21
C LEU A 210 -22.57 -32.01 9.63
N GLU A 211 -23.07 -30.92 10.24
CA GLU A 211 -23.71 -30.97 11.56
C GLU A 211 -24.94 -31.88 11.58
N ARG A 212 -25.79 -31.81 10.54
CA ARG A 212 -26.96 -32.70 10.42
C ARG A 212 -26.56 -34.16 10.27
N GLN A 213 -25.52 -34.44 9.48
CA GLN A 213 -24.98 -35.80 9.33
C GLN A 213 -24.39 -36.32 10.65
N ALA A 214 -23.64 -35.47 11.37
CA ALA A 214 -23.09 -35.80 12.68
C ALA A 214 -24.21 -36.05 13.73
N ALA A 215 -25.28 -35.25 13.71
CA ALA A 215 -26.44 -35.43 14.57
C ALA A 215 -27.18 -36.74 14.28
N HIS A 216 -27.40 -37.06 13.00
CA HIS A 216 -28.02 -38.33 12.60
C HIS A 216 -27.17 -39.55 13.00
N LEU A 217 -25.84 -39.49 12.84
CA LEU A 217 -24.95 -40.57 13.31
C LEU A 217 -25.05 -40.76 14.82
N LYS A 218 -25.03 -39.68 15.61
CA LYS A 218 -25.20 -39.75 17.07
C LYS A 218 -26.55 -40.37 17.46
N GLN A 219 -27.61 -40.08 16.72
CA GLN A 219 -28.94 -40.63 16.99
C GLN A 219 -29.06 -42.12 16.64
N GLN A 220 -28.35 -42.59 15.60
CA GLN A 220 -28.29 -44.02 15.29
C GLN A 220 -27.51 -44.80 16.37
N ILE A 221 -26.44 -44.20 16.89
CA ILE A 221 -25.67 -44.79 18.00
C ILE A 221 -26.50 -44.82 19.29
N SER A 222 -27.27 -43.78 19.59
CA SER A 222 -28.11 -43.74 20.80
C SER A 222 -29.37 -44.61 20.68
N GLY A 223 -30.04 -44.62 19.52
CA GLY A 223 -31.20 -45.47 19.24
C GLY A 223 -30.87 -46.95 19.18
N GLY A 224 -29.67 -47.30 18.70
CA GLY A 224 -29.14 -48.68 18.78
C GLY A 224 -28.87 -49.13 20.22
N LYS A 225 -28.58 -48.20 21.13
CA LYS A 225 -28.32 -48.48 22.55
C LYS A 225 -29.59 -48.76 23.37
N THR A 226 -30.76 -48.32 22.90
CA THR A 226 -32.05 -48.51 23.61
C THR A 226 -32.76 -49.82 23.27
N ARG A 227 -32.34 -50.53 22.21
CA ARG A 227 -32.94 -51.83 21.81
C ARG A 227 -32.29 -53.04 22.52
N ASN A 228 -31.27 -52.81 23.35
CA ASN A 228 -30.65 -53.83 24.21
C ASN A 228 -30.48 -53.27 25.64
N GLY A 229 -31.53 -53.36 26.48
CA GLY A 229 -31.36 -53.37 27.93
C GLY A 229 -31.12 -54.81 28.38
N ARG A 230 -30.15 -55.18 29.21
CA ARG A 230 -29.43 -54.52 30.32
C ARG A 230 -28.20 -55.41 30.68
N PRO A 231 -27.35 -55.06 31.67
CA PRO A 231 -26.84 -53.75 32.08
C PRO A 231 -25.30 -53.78 32.33
N ALA A 232 -24.62 -52.62 32.34
CA ALA A 232 -23.44 -52.42 33.19
C ALA A 232 -23.10 -50.92 33.33
N LYS A 233 -23.21 -50.43 34.56
CA LYS A 233 -22.53 -49.26 35.14
C LYS A 233 -22.24 -49.67 36.61
N PRO A 234 -21.29 -49.05 37.36
CA PRO A 234 -20.69 -47.73 37.12
C PRO A 234 -19.19 -47.56 37.49
N ALA A 235 -18.52 -46.58 36.88
CA ALA A 235 -17.48 -45.69 37.45
C ALA A 235 -17.09 -44.68 36.35
N ARG A 236 -17.40 -43.38 36.44
CA ARG A 236 -16.64 -42.31 37.13
C ARG A 236 -15.26 -42.16 36.46
N GLU A 237 -14.97 -41.14 35.64
CA GLU A 237 -14.93 -39.69 35.90
C GLU A 237 -14.81 -38.90 34.55
N GLU A 238 -15.41 -37.71 34.48
CA GLU A 238 -14.89 -36.56 33.69
C GLU A 238 -13.78 -35.86 34.51
N PRO A 239 -12.96 -34.93 33.98
CA PRO A 239 -12.92 -34.31 32.64
C PRO A 239 -11.50 -34.45 31.98
N GLU A 240 -11.17 -34.06 30.76
CA GLU A 240 -10.97 -32.67 30.30
C GLU A 240 -10.24 -32.70 28.91
N GLU A 241 -10.60 -31.72 28.06
CA GLU A 241 -9.91 -31.11 26.91
C GLU A 241 -9.27 -31.94 25.75
N ALA A 242 -9.76 -31.62 24.54
CA ALA A 242 -9.16 -31.92 23.25
C ALA A 242 -7.88 -31.07 23.01
N PRO A 243 -6.96 -31.43 22.08
CA PRO A 243 -7.20 -31.17 20.66
C PRO A 243 -6.62 -32.23 19.66
N ILE A 244 -6.92 -31.97 18.40
CA ILE A 244 -6.90 -32.84 17.21
C ILE A 244 -5.58 -32.71 16.44
N GLU A 245 -5.07 -33.82 15.89
CA GLU A 245 -4.43 -34.04 14.55
C GLU A 245 -3.32 -35.12 14.62
N PRO A 246 -2.84 -35.70 13.50
CA PRO A 246 -3.54 -36.23 12.32
C PRO A 246 -3.12 -37.69 12.01
N VAL A 247 -3.70 -38.25 10.96
CA VAL A 247 -3.47 -39.58 10.39
C VAL A 247 -2.01 -39.80 9.98
N ALA A 248 -1.31 -40.74 10.61
CA ALA A 248 -0.05 -41.28 10.14
C ALA A 248 0.08 -42.76 10.52
N ALA A 249 -0.15 -43.64 9.54
CA ALA A 249 0.45 -44.97 9.46
C ALA A 249 -0.01 -45.62 8.16
N ASP A 250 0.73 -45.37 7.08
CA ASP A 250 0.86 -46.41 6.06
C ASP A 250 2.31 -46.44 5.55
N LEU A 251 3.02 -47.42 6.11
CA LEU A 251 3.99 -48.26 5.45
C LEU A 251 5.29 -47.61 4.97
N SER A 252 6.27 -47.72 5.86
CA SER A 252 7.71 -47.76 5.63
C SER A 252 8.13 -49.01 4.83
N PRO A 253 8.34 -48.90 3.50
CA PRO A 253 9.51 -49.58 2.96
C PRO A 253 10.39 -48.73 2.03
N ALA A 254 10.09 -47.45 1.83
CA ALA A 254 10.75 -46.65 0.79
C ALA A 254 12.09 -45.98 1.17
N LEU A 255 12.59 -46.14 2.40
CA LEU A 255 13.81 -45.44 2.87
C LEU A 255 15.04 -46.34 3.05
N ALA A 256 15.15 -47.41 2.28
CA ALA A 256 16.30 -48.33 2.26
C ALA A 256 17.57 -47.75 1.60
N GLY A 257 17.91 -46.48 1.82
CA GLY A 257 18.99 -45.92 1.00
C GLY A 257 19.56 -44.59 1.40
N PHE A 258 19.78 -44.29 2.69
CA PHE A 258 20.81 -43.32 3.06
C PHE A 258 21.46 -43.72 4.39
N PRO A 259 22.81 -43.77 4.48
CA PRO A 259 23.50 -43.91 5.74
C PRO A 259 23.42 -42.59 6.52
N GLU A 260 22.87 -42.63 7.73
CA GLU A 260 23.28 -41.72 8.83
C GLU A 260 24.70 -42.11 9.29
N PRO A 261 25.44 -41.39 10.16
CA PRO A 261 25.20 -40.13 10.90
C PRO A 261 26.43 -39.17 10.73
N GLN A 262 26.65 -38.02 11.37
CA GLN A 262 26.81 -37.74 12.81
C GLN A 262 26.95 -36.22 12.99
N VAL A 263 26.25 -35.65 13.97
CA VAL A 263 26.72 -34.42 14.62
C VAL A 263 26.83 -34.69 16.11
N ARG A 264 28.08 -34.53 16.55
CA ARG A 264 28.65 -34.65 17.88
C ARG A 264 28.04 -33.62 18.84
N ASP A 265 27.51 -34.09 19.96
CA ASP A 265 26.99 -33.27 21.04
C ASP A 265 28.17 -32.63 21.82
N LEU A 266 28.18 -31.29 21.89
CA LEU A 266 29.20 -30.46 22.56
C LEU A 266 28.57 -29.75 23.77
N SER A 267 27.96 -30.52 24.67
CA SER A 267 27.29 -29.94 25.83
C SER A 267 27.31 -30.86 27.05
N MET A 268 28.49 -31.00 27.65
CA MET A 268 28.65 -31.21 29.10
C MET A 268 29.83 -30.33 29.54
N PRO A 269 29.79 -29.82 30.78
CA PRO A 269 30.29 -28.50 31.18
C PRO A 269 31.82 -28.36 31.25
#